data_AF-A0A8T7MHJ4-F1
#
_entry.id   AF-A0A8T7MHJ4-F1
#
_cell.length_a   1.000
_cell.length_b   1.000
_cell.length_c   1.000
_cell.angle_alpha   90.00
_cell.angle_beta   90.00
_cell.angle_gamma   90.00
#
_symmetry.space_group_name_H-M   'P 1'
#
loop_
_entity.id
_entity.type
_entity.pdbx_description
1 polymer ?
#
loop_
_entity_poly.entity_id
_entity_poly.type
_entity_poly.pdbx_seq_one_letter_code
_entity_poly.pdbx_strand_id
1 'polypeptide(L)'
;MANQETTRKKTYRETDSVWKDLLNRYFPDFLLFFFPKTYQIIHWEQDFEFLDTELPKLSPQSEGGKRLADKLVKVYRVREEAEEEDTWLFVHIEIQSYPDPRFEERIYIYHYRIFDRYYQRLRQKTSGKETGSSEPKPAIPLPKYKVLHPVVLTGVSESYLPNQYEVKEVDGNRSLLDYPVVKLIDYNKDWAKLEAETNLFGLVVMAHLKAQELKDDPYQLLDWKVRLVEILYQRKYSKEQTRQLLRFIDWIIVLPKDLELLAQEELARLEGEEKMAYVTSFERIGIEKGLKKGLEEGLEKGLEKGLEKGLEKGLEKGLKKGLEEGLKKGLEEGLEEGLEKGRKAASDMVLRLLKQKFDGELPPKTEQQITTLTLAQLDDLTVDWSSFSTSADLERWLQAQKESIRATSGLSE
;
A
#
# COMPACT_ATOMS: atom_id res chain seq x y z
N MET A 1 21.72 8.05 28.54
CA MET A 1 20.59 9.01 28.72
C MET A 1 19.84 9.26 27.41
N ALA A 2 20.51 9.57 26.28
CA ALA A 2 19.83 9.77 24.99
C ALA A 2 18.98 8.59 24.51
N ASN A 3 19.40 7.33 24.75
CA ASN A 3 18.67 6.14 24.27
C ASN A 3 17.32 5.90 24.98
N GLN A 4 17.17 6.27 26.26
CA GLN A 4 15.90 6.10 27.01
C GLN A 4 14.85 7.14 26.59
N GLU A 5 15.27 8.32 26.17
CA GLU A 5 14.38 9.39 25.66
C GLU A 5 13.82 9.07 24.26
N THR A 6 14.64 8.47 23.39
CA THR A 6 14.19 8.01 22.06
C THR A 6 13.28 6.79 22.15
N THR A 7 13.54 5.85 23.07
CA THR A 7 12.62 4.72 23.33
C THR A 7 11.30 5.23 23.89
N ARG A 8 11.31 6.14 24.89
CA ARG A 8 10.11 6.78 25.43
C ARG A 8 9.26 7.43 24.34
N LYS A 9 9.83 8.30 23.51
CA LYS A 9 9.09 8.97 22.40
C LYS A 9 8.48 8.00 21.39
N LYS A 10 9.06 6.81 21.20
CA LYS A 10 8.54 5.77 20.31
C LYS A 10 7.33 5.04 20.92
N THR A 11 7.39 4.72 22.22
CA THR A 11 6.32 4.05 22.97
C THR A 11 5.02 4.88 23.01
N TYR A 12 5.11 6.21 23.11
CA TYR A 12 3.92 7.08 23.24
C TYR A 12 3.14 7.32 21.92
N ARG A 13 3.82 7.39 20.78
CA ARG A 13 3.13 7.47 19.47
C ARG A 13 2.38 6.16 19.14
N GLU A 14 2.83 5.06 19.71
CA GLU A 14 2.19 3.75 19.58
C GLU A 14 0.97 3.64 20.52
N THR A 15 0.95 4.31 21.69
CA THR A 15 -0.21 4.38 22.61
C THR A 15 -1.44 4.97 21.95
N ASP A 16 -1.26 6.09 21.27
CA ASP A 16 -2.33 6.77 20.57
C ASP A 16 -2.93 5.87 19.47
N SER A 17 -2.14 5.00 18.86
CA SER A 17 -2.60 4.08 17.82
C SER A 17 -3.59 3.04 18.36
N VAL A 18 -3.36 2.49 19.56
CA VAL A 18 -4.20 1.43 20.10
C VAL A 18 -5.51 1.99 20.67
N TRP A 19 -5.47 3.16 21.31
CA TRP A 19 -6.68 3.88 21.72
C TRP A 19 -7.56 4.24 20.51
N LYS A 20 -6.95 4.67 19.40
CA LYS A 20 -7.67 4.95 18.14
C LYS A 20 -8.28 3.69 17.54
N ASP A 21 -7.58 2.56 17.58
CA ASP A 21 -8.11 1.28 17.09
C ASP A 21 -9.33 0.81 17.90
N LEU A 22 -9.30 0.94 19.22
CA LEU A 22 -10.44 0.63 20.08
C LEU A 22 -11.60 1.60 19.83
N LEU A 23 -11.32 2.90 19.74
CA LEU A 23 -12.32 3.93 19.43
C LEU A 23 -13.01 3.65 18.10
N ASN A 24 -12.27 3.26 17.06
CA ASN A 24 -12.85 2.94 15.74
C ASN A 24 -13.82 1.76 15.80
N ARG A 25 -13.50 0.74 16.61
CA ARG A 25 -14.31 -0.49 16.71
C ARG A 25 -15.51 -0.34 17.64
N TYR A 26 -15.33 0.43 18.71
CA TYR A 26 -16.26 0.49 19.83
C TYR A 26 -16.69 1.93 20.14
N PHE A 27 -16.92 2.73 19.11
CA PHE A 27 -17.31 4.13 19.24
C PHE A 27 -18.59 4.34 20.09
N PRO A 28 -19.66 3.55 19.96
CA PRO A 28 -20.83 3.66 20.85
C PRO A 28 -20.47 3.39 22.31
N ASP A 29 -19.73 2.31 22.60
CA ASP A 29 -19.29 1.98 23.96
C ASP A 29 -18.39 3.06 24.56
N PHE A 30 -17.54 3.69 23.74
CA PHE A 30 -16.67 4.80 24.13
C PHE A 30 -17.49 6.00 24.59
N LEU A 31 -18.47 6.43 23.79
CA LEU A 31 -19.32 7.56 24.16
C LEU A 31 -20.21 7.22 25.35
N LEU A 32 -20.73 6.00 25.43
CA LEU A 32 -21.54 5.55 26.57
C LEU A 32 -20.76 5.66 27.88
N PHE A 33 -19.49 5.23 27.87
CA PHE A 33 -18.63 5.24 29.05
C PHE A 33 -18.15 6.64 29.44
N PHE A 34 -17.53 7.37 28.50
CA PHE A 34 -16.90 8.66 28.82
C PHE A 34 -17.86 9.85 28.74
N PHE A 35 -18.82 9.82 27.83
CA PHE A 35 -19.69 10.96 27.54
C PHE A 35 -21.17 10.55 27.42
N PRO A 36 -21.78 9.99 28.48
CA PRO A 36 -23.13 9.43 28.43
C PRO A 36 -24.19 10.44 27.96
N LYS A 37 -24.02 11.73 28.26
CA LYS A 37 -24.89 12.80 27.74
C LYS A 37 -24.79 12.94 26.22
N THR A 38 -23.60 12.83 25.65
CA THR A 38 -23.39 12.83 24.20
C THR A 38 -23.95 11.55 23.58
N TYR A 39 -23.81 10.40 24.25
CA TYR A 39 -24.38 9.14 23.78
C TYR A 39 -25.91 9.20 23.66
N GLN A 40 -26.60 9.80 24.63
CA GLN A 40 -28.07 9.87 24.69
C GLN A 40 -28.71 10.67 23.56
N ILE A 41 -27.99 11.64 22.99
CA ILE A 41 -28.52 12.49 21.91
C ILE A 41 -28.28 11.91 20.51
N ILE A 42 -27.60 10.76 20.40
CA ILE A 42 -27.28 10.10 19.13
C ILE A 42 -28.32 9.01 18.83
N HIS A 43 -28.80 8.96 17.59
CA HIS A 43 -29.74 7.97 17.10
C HIS A 43 -29.01 6.72 16.62
N TRP A 44 -28.79 5.76 17.53
CA TRP A 44 -27.95 4.58 17.29
C TRP A 44 -28.49 3.53 16.31
N GLU A 45 -29.78 3.59 15.95
CA GLU A 45 -30.31 2.73 14.87
C GLU A 45 -29.91 3.21 13.47
N GLN A 46 -29.40 4.43 13.35
CA GLN A 46 -28.84 4.96 12.10
C GLN A 46 -27.32 4.80 12.12
N ASP A 47 -26.77 4.40 10.98
CA ASP A 47 -25.32 4.30 10.82
C ASP A 47 -24.63 5.65 10.99
N PHE A 48 -23.42 5.61 11.54
CA PHE A 48 -22.52 6.76 11.65
C PHE A 48 -21.36 6.65 10.65
N GLU A 49 -20.80 7.80 10.27
CA GLU A 49 -19.75 7.90 9.26
C GLU A 49 -18.47 8.49 9.85
N PHE A 50 -17.36 7.75 9.78
CA PHE A 50 -16.04 8.29 10.09
C PHE A 50 -15.52 9.15 8.94
N LEU A 51 -15.18 10.40 9.24
CA LEU A 51 -14.75 11.41 8.28
C LEU A 51 -13.22 11.57 8.25
N ASP A 52 -12.50 10.45 8.38
CA ASP A 52 -11.04 10.39 8.47
C ASP A 52 -10.33 10.98 7.24
N THR A 53 -10.96 10.96 6.07
CA THR A 53 -10.41 11.55 4.83
C THR A 53 -10.62 13.06 4.73
N GLU A 54 -11.59 13.59 5.46
CA GLU A 54 -11.92 15.01 5.50
C GLU A 54 -11.15 15.73 6.62
N LEU A 55 -10.85 15.01 7.71
CA LEU A 55 -10.16 15.54 8.89
C LEU A 55 -8.78 16.18 8.57
N PRO A 56 -7.91 15.59 7.74
CA PRO A 56 -6.62 16.21 7.38
C PRO A 56 -6.76 17.51 6.60
N LYS A 57 -7.89 17.74 5.93
CA LYS A 57 -8.18 18.99 5.20
C LYS A 57 -8.61 20.10 6.15
N LEU A 58 -9.02 19.75 7.36
CA LEU A 58 -9.45 20.66 8.42
C LEU A 58 -8.30 21.04 9.37
N SER A 59 -7.17 20.34 9.34
CA SER A 59 -6.09 20.53 10.32
C SER A 59 -5.40 21.89 10.25
N PRO A 60 -5.18 22.58 11.39
CA PRO A 60 -4.44 23.83 11.43
C PRO A 60 -3.03 23.65 10.85
N GLN A 61 -2.58 24.59 10.03
CA GLN A 61 -1.16 24.66 9.68
C GLN A 61 -0.43 25.23 10.89
N SER A 62 0.38 24.43 11.57
CA SER A 62 1.19 24.88 12.71
C SER A 62 2.67 24.82 12.35
N GLU A 63 3.49 25.72 12.90
CA GLU A 63 4.96 25.77 12.71
C GLU A 63 5.67 24.48 13.17
N GLY A 64 4.98 23.59 13.90
CA GLY A 64 5.48 22.28 14.36
C GLY A 64 5.00 21.07 13.55
N GLY A 65 4.41 21.27 12.37
CA GLY A 65 3.87 20.21 11.50
C GLY A 65 2.34 20.05 11.57
N LYS A 66 1.80 19.16 10.73
CA LYS A 66 0.36 18.83 10.72
C LYS A 66 0.02 17.97 11.95
N ARG A 67 -0.54 18.58 13.00
CA ARG A 67 -1.22 17.82 14.07
C ARG A 67 -2.65 17.52 13.61
N LEU A 68 -2.94 16.24 13.39
CA LEU A 68 -4.26 15.75 13.00
C LEU A 68 -5.09 15.51 14.26
N ALA A 69 -6.36 15.89 14.21
CA ALA A 69 -7.33 15.44 15.20
C ALA A 69 -7.48 13.91 15.18
N ASP A 70 -7.92 13.34 16.28
CA ASP A 70 -7.94 11.88 16.41
C ASP A 70 -9.09 11.26 15.63
N LYS A 71 -10.31 11.78 15.81
CA LYS A 71 -11.48 11.34 15.04
C LYS A 71 -12.49 12.46 14.80
N LEU A 72 -13.11 12.41 13.63
CA LEU A 72 -14.33 13.18 13.32
C LEU A 72 -15.39 12.20 12.84
N VAL A 73 -16.52 12.17 13.53
CA VAL A 73 -17.62 11.27 13.25
C VAL A 73 -18.87 12.07 12.94
N LYS A 74 -19.57 11.73 11.86
CA LYS A 74 -20.91 12.24 11.56
C LYS A 74 -21.93 11.23 12.06
N VAL A 75 -22.84 11.70 12.89
CA VAL A 75 -23.89 10.87 13.54
C VAL A 75 -25.24 11.52 13.34
N TYR A 76 -26.33 10.74 13.42
CA TYR A 76 -27.68 11.28 13.45
C TYR A 76 -28.08 11.61 14.89
N ARG A 77 -28.78 12.73 15.09
CA ARG A 77 -29.34 13.10 16.39
C ARG A 77 -30.69 12.41 16.58
N VAL A 78 -31.04 12.06 17.81
CA VAL A 78 -32.41 11.66 18.16
C VAL A 78 -33.36 12.82 17.86
N ARG A 79 -34.43 12.53 17.12
CA ARG A 79 -35.44 13.52 16.75
C ARG A 79 -36.23 13.95 17.98
N GLU A 80 -36.33 15.25 18.22
CA GLU A 80 -37.30 15.79 19.18
C GLU A 80 -38.67 15.92 18.48
N GLU A 81 -39.78 15.70 19.19
CA GLU A 81 -41.14 15.69 18.62
C GLU A 81 -41.51 17.00 17.88
N ALA A 82 -40.81 18.10 18.19
CA ALA A 82 -40.98 19.41 17.56
C ALA A 82 -40.12 19.64 16.30
N GLU A 83 -39.23 18.72 15.92
CA GLU A 83 -38.32 18.88 14.78
C GLU A 83 -38.83 18.17 13.52
N GLU A 84 -39.13 18.96 12.47
CA GLU A 84 -39.68 18.46 11.19
C GLU A 84 -38.68 17.65 10.34
N GLU A 85 -37.39 17.65 10.66
CA GLU A 85 -36.34 17.00 9.85
C GLU A 85 -35.27 16.33 10.70
N ASP A 86 -34.69 15.23 10.20
CA ASP A 86 -33.55 14.58 10.82
C ASP A 86 -32.32 15.52 10.77
N THR A 87 -31.70 15.72 11.93
CA THR A 87 -30.49 16.54 12.06
C THR A 87 -29.29 15.65 12.36
N TRP A 88 -28.15 15.93 11.73
CA TRP A 88 -26.88 15.25 12.04
C TRP A 88 -25.99 16.10 12.96
N LEU A 89 -25.09 15.45 13.68
CA LEU A 89 -24.08 16.06 14.54
C LEU A 89 -22.68 15.67 14.03
N PHE A 90 -21.71 16.53 14.30
CA PHE A 90 -20.30 16.20 14.14
C PHE A 90 -19.68 16.02 15.52
N VAL A 91 -19.15 14.83 15.79
CA VAL A 91 -18.45 14.49 17.03
C VAL A 91 -16.95 14.47 16.73
N HIS A 92 -16.25 15.48 17.23
CA HIS A 92 -14.81 15.63 17.11
C HIS A 92 -14.12 15.17 18.39
N ILE A 93 -13.49 14.02 18.34
CA ILE A 93 -12.91 13.33 19.51
C ILE A 93 -11.41 13.59 19.53
N GLU A 94 -10.90 13.96 20.71
CA GLU A 94 -9.47 14.08 20.98
C GLU A 94 -9.11 13.22 22.21
N ILE A 95 -8.05 12.43 22.08
CA ILE A 95 -7.43 11.62 23.12
C ILE A 95 -6.01 12.13 23.30
N GLN A 96 -5.74 12.81 24.42
CA GLN A 96 -4.51 13.56 24.62
C GLN A 96 -3.74 13.07 25.86
N SER A 97 -2.48 12.68 25.64
CA SER A 97 -1.59 12.17 26.69
C SER A 97 -0.76 13.24 27.40
N TYR A 98 -0.57 14.42 26.79
CA TYR A 98 0.32 15.47 27.29
C TYR A 98 -0.35 16.85 27.33
N PRO A 99 0.01 17.70 28.31
CA PRO A 99 -0.40 19.10 28.28
C PRO A 99 0.05 19.79 26.98
N ASP A 100 -0.90 20.39 26.28
CA ASP A 100 -0.66 21.23 25.11
C ASP A 100 -1.15 22.65 25.41
N PRO A 101 -0.26 23.67 25.44
CA PRO A 101 -0.63 25.04 25.76
C PRO A 101 -1.48 25.73 24.68
N ARG A 102 -1.64 25.12 23.51
CA ARG A 102 -2.52 25.61 22.44
C ARG A 102 -3.71 24.67 22.19
N PHE A 103 -4.04 23.82 23.16
CA PHE A 103 -5.10 22.84 23.00
C PHE A 103 -6.45 23.51 22.76
N GLU A 104 -6.80 24.48 23.60
CA GLU A 104 -8.07 25.20 23.56
C GLU A 104 -8.23 25.96 22.24
N GLU A 105 -7.17 26.65 21.81
CA GLU A 105 -7.11 27.34 20.51
C GLU A 105 -7.32 26.35 19.35
N ARG A 106 -6.70 25.16 19.42
CA ARG A 106 -6.86 24.12 18.40
C ARG A 106 -8.29 23.61 18.32
N ILE A 107 -8.94 23.33 19.45
CA ILE A 107 -10.35 22.91 19.49
C ILE A 107 -11.24 23.97 18.86
N TYR A 108 -11.02 25.25 19.18
CA TYR A 108 -11.74 26.37 18.58
C TYR A 108 -11.54 26.44 17.05
N ILE A 109 -10.30 26.29 16.56
CA ILE A 109 -10.02 26.28 15.12
C ILE A 109 -10.72 25.10 14.44
N TYR A 110 -10.72 23.91 15.04
CA TYR A 110 -11.45 22.76 14.51
C TYR A 110 -12.95 23.01 14.47
N HIS A 111 -13.52 23.56 15.55
CA HIS A 111 -14.93 23.93 15.63
C HIS A 111 -15.34 24.80 14.43
N TYR A 112 -14.63 25.91 14.22
CA TYR A 112 -14.89 26.82 13.12
C TYR A 112 -14.71 26.15 11.75
N ARG A 113 -13.65 25.38 11.53
CA ARG A 113 -13.37 24.76 10.23
C ARG A 113 -14.34 23.64 9.87
N ILE A 114 -14.78 22.85 10.85
CA ILE A 114 -15.85 21.86 10.66
C ILE A 114 -17.13 22.61 10.27
N PHE A 115 -17.48 23.65 11.04
CA PHE A 115 -18.64 24.48 10.74
C PHE A 115 -18.60 25.03 9.31
N ASP A 116 -17.52 25.71 8.92
CA ASP A 116 -17.37 26.36 7.61
C ASP A 116 -17.41 25.36 6.45
N ARG A 117 -16.65 24.27 6.54
CA ARG A 117 -16.57 23.25 5.47
C ARG A 117 -17.93 22.65 5.15
N TYR A 118 -18.70 22.27 6.18
CA TYR A 118 -19.99 21.63 5.98
C TYR A 118 -21.10 22.64 5.66
N TYR A 119 -20.95 23.90 6.07
CA TYR A 119 -21.88 24.98 5.72
C TYR A 119 -21.77 25.32 4.24
N GLN A 120 -20.55 25.40 3.71
CA GLN A 120 -20.30 25.64 2.28
C GLN A 120 -20.90 24.53 1.40
N ARG A 121 -20.83 23.26 1.84
CA ARG A 121 -21.44 22.13 1.12
C ARG A 121 -22.98 22.23 1.06
N LEU A 122 -23.62 22.66 2.16
CA LEU A 122 -25.06 22.92 2.16
C LEU A 122 -25.42 24.04 1.17
N ARG A 123 -24.68 25.16 1.22
CA ARG A 123 -24.82 26.27 0.27
C ARG A 123 -24.77 25.86 -1.19
N GLN A 124 -23.81 25.00 -1.55
CA GLN A 124 -23.65 24.51 -2.92
C GLN A 124 -24.81 23.61 -3.35
N LYS A 125 -25.30 22.72 -2.47
CA LYS A 125 -26.45 21.85 -2.76
C LYS A 125 -27.74 22.65 -2.95
N THR A 126 -27.98 23.67 -2.13
CA THR A 126 -29.17 24.52 -2.23
C THR A 126 -29.12 25.46 -3.44
N SER A 127 -27.91 25.88 -3.87
CA SER A 127 -27.72 26.79 -5.01
C SER A 127 -27.78 26.11 -6.40
N GLY A 128 -27.86 24.78 -6.47
CA GLY A 128 -27.77 24.01 -7.72
C GLY A 128 -29.08 23.90 -8.52
N LYS A 129 -30.16 24.62 -8.18
CA LYS A 129 -31.48 24.46 -8.81
C LYS A 129 -32.15 25.70 -9.38
N GLU A 130 -31.58 26.90 -9.30
CA GLU A 130 -32.32 28.09 -9.74
C GLU A 130 -31.56 28.98 -10.74
N THR A 131 -32.17 29.10 -11.92
CA THR A 131 -31.88 30.05 -12.98
C THR A 131 -32.39 31.44 -12.59
N GLY A 132 -31.47 32.39 -12.43
CA GLY A 132 -31.70 33.79 -12.82
C GLY A 132 -32.84 34.58 -12.16
N SER A 133 -33.05 34.50 -10.85
CA SER A 133 -33.86 35.49 -10.13
C SER A 133 -32.96 36.54 -9.45
N SER A 134 -33.37 37.82 -9.52
CA SER A 134 -32.70 38.97 -8.92
C SER A 134 -33.07 39.20 -7.45
N GLU A 135 -33.74 38.23 -6.83
CA GLU A 135 -34.12 38.30 -5.42
C GLU A 135 -32.93 37.93 -4.53
N PRO A 136 -32.76 38.59 -3.36
CA PRO A 136 -31.75 38.19 -2.40
C PRO A 136 -31.99 36.73 -2.01
N LYS A 137 -30.97 35.88 -2.22
CA LYS A 137 -31.03 34.46 -1.85
C LYS A 137 -31.54 34.35 -0.41
N PRO A 138 -32.56 33.52 -0.14
CA PRO A 138 -33.07 33.36 1.21
C PRO A 138 -31.90 33.00 2.13
N ALA A 139 -31.86 33.61 3.32
CA ALA A 139 -30.87 33.28 4.32
C ALA A 139 -30.95 31.78 4.56
N ILE A 140 -29.90 31.04 4.20
CA ILE A 140 -29.82 29.62 4.53
C ILE A 140 -29.83 29.59 6.05
N PRO A 141 -30.83 28.95 6.68
CA PRO A 141 -30.88 28.88 8.13
C PRO A 141 -29.54 28.34 8.62
N LEU A 142 -29.02 28.93 9.71
CA LEU A 142 -27.80 28.44 10.34
C LEU A 142 -27.90 26.92 10.42
N PRO A 143 -26.85 26.19 10.04
CA PRO A 143 -26.94 24.75 9.91
C PRO A 143 -27.50 24.15 11.19
N LYS A 144 -28.58 23.36 11.08
CA LYS A 144 -29.18 22.64 12.22
C LYS A 144 -28.20 21.64 12.86
N TYR A 145 -27.07 21.36 12.21
CA TYR A 145 -26.04 20.48 12.77
C TYR A 145 -25.21 21.19 13.84
N LYS A 146 -24.89 20.47 14.92
CA LYS A 146 -24.00 20.94 15.99
C LYS A 146 -22.67 20.19 15.94
N VAL A 147 -21.60 20.85 16.37
CA VAL A 147 -20.27 20.27 16.52
C VAL A 147 -19.99 20.07 18.01
N LEU A 148 -19.66 18.83 18.39
CA LEU A 148 -19.36 18.42 19.76
C LEU A 148 -17.88 18.06 19.86
N HIS A 149 -17.25 18.40 20.97
CA HIS A 149 -15.82 18.17 21.19
C HIS A 149 -15.55 17.35 22.46
N PRO A 150 -15.93 16.06 22.53
CA PRO A 150 -15.54 15.20 23.64
C PRO A 150 -14.02 14.99 23.69
N VAL A 151 -13.40 15.26 24.84
CA VAL A 151 -11.96 15.16 25.05
C VAL A 151 -11.63 14.19 26.18
N VAL A 152 -10.76 13.22 25.91
CA VAL A 152 -10.22 12.29 26.92
C VAL A 152 -8.75 12.61 27.17
N LEU A 153 -8.42 12.91 28.42
CA LEU A 153 -7.04 13.10 28.86
C LEU A 153 -6.52 11.83 29.51
N THR A 154 -5.50 11.24 28.91
CA THR A 154 -4.87 9.98 29.37
C THR A 154 -3.61 10.23 30.20
N GLY A 155 -3.18 11.49 30.33
CA GLY A 155 -2.03 11.89 31.13
C GLY A 155 -2.31 11.97 32.64
N VAL A 156 -1.24 12.09 33.43
CA VAL A 156 -1.28 12.08 34.91
C VAL A 156 -1.38 13.46 35.55
N SER A 157 -1.54 14.53 34.77
CA SER A 157 -1.58 15.89 35.31
C SER A 157 -2.93 16.18 35.96
N GLU A 158 -2.92 16.46 37.26
CA GLU A 158 -4.13 16.85 37.99
C GLU A 158 -4.60 18.26 37.62
N SER A 159 -3.66 19.19 37.40
CA SER A 159 -3.92 20.61 37.17
C SER A 159 -4.28 20.95 35.72
N TYR A 160 -3.96 20.10 34.76
CA TYR A 160 -4.28 20.33 33.35
C TYR A 160 -5.73 19.97 33.04
N LEU A 161 -6.55 20.97 32.73
CA LEU A 161 -7.97 20.82 32.37
C LEU A 161 -8.36 21.84 31.30
N PRO A 162 -8.08 21.57 30.01
CA PRO A 162 -8.40 22.46 28.90
C PRO A 162 -9.86 22.22 28.49
N ASN A 163 -10.82 22.81 29.19
CA ASN A 163 -12.26 22.57 28.97
C ASN A 163 -13.00 23.76 28.35
N GLN A 164 -12.29 24.87 28.12
CA GLN A 164 -12.88 26.10 27.64
C GLN A 164 -11.87 26.89 26.80
N TYR A 165 -12.28 27.34 25.62
CA TYR A 165 -11.58 28.42 24.92
C TYR A 165 -12.28 29.73 25.22
N GLU A 166 -11.52 30.74 25.65
CA GLU A 166 -12.03 32.07 25.97
C GLU A 166 -11.16 33.15 25.34
N VAL A 167 -11.78 34.03 24.55
CA VAL A 167 -11.24 35.36 24.24
C VAL A 167 -11.95 36.35 25.14
N LYS A 168 -11.19 36.95 26.06
CA LYS A 168 -11.69 37.98 26.97
C LYS A 168 -12.34 39.12 26.21
N GLU A 169 -13.36 39.71 26.82
CA GLU A 169 -14.10 40.80 26.21
C GLU A 169 -13.18 41.99 25.88
N VAL A 170 -13.19 42.40 24.61
CA VAL A 170 -12.55 43.63 24.14
C VAL A 170 -13.59 44.38 23.31
N ASP A 171 -13.98 45.57 23.78
CA ASP A 171 -14.98 46.42 23.12
C ASP A 171 -16.30 45.68 22.79
N GLY A 172 -16.81 44.91 23.76
CA GLY A 172 -18.03 44.10 23.60
C GLY A 172 -17.88 42.82 22.78
N ASN A 173 -16.69 42.51 22.25
CA ASN A 173 -16.43 41.28 21.51
C ASN A 173 -15.88 40.19 22.43
N ARG A 174 -16.58 39.06 22.53
CA ARG A 174 -16.16 37.88 23.29
C ARG A 174 -16.39 36.61 22.49
N SER A 175 -15.52 35.63 22.67
CA SER A 175 -15.70 34.27 22.13
C SER A 175 -15.52 33.26 23.25
N LEU A 176 -16.50 32.36 23.39
CA LEU A 176 -16.49 31.29 24.37
C LEU A 176 -16.86 29.98 23.69
N LEU A 177 -16.09 28.92 23.96
CA LEU A 177 -16.40 27.56 23.55
C LEU A 177 -16.12 26.60 24.70
N ASP A 178 -17.19 26.07 25.30
CA ASP A 178 -17.13 25.03 26.32
C ASP A 178 -17.22 23.64 25.70
N TYR A 179 -16.49 22.69 26.27
CA TYR A 179 -16.54 21.31 25.82
C TYR A 179 -16.21 20.31 26.95
N PRO A 180 -16.80 19.11 26.91
CA PRO A 180 -16.62 18.14 27.99
C PRO A 180 -15.24 17.48 27.92
N VAL A 181 -14.56 17.46 29.07
CA VAL A 181 -13.26 16.82 29.26
C VAL A 181 -13.38 15.75 30.34
N VAL A 182 -12.85 14.55 30.06
CA VAL A 182 -12.70 13.47 31.03
C VAL A 182 -11.23 13.17 31.23
N LYS A 183 -10.77 13.09 32.49
CA LYS A 183 -9.41 12.64 32.81
C LYS A 183 -9.44 11.21 33.31
N LEU A 184 -8.58 10.34 32.76
CA LEU A 184 -8.52 8.96 33.22
C LEU A 184 -8.16 8.85 34.71
N ILE A 185 -7.27 9.73 35.19
CA ILE A 185 -6.89 9.76 36.61
C ILE A 185 -8.04 10.02 37.57
N ASP A 186 -9.14 10.63 37.12
CA ASP A 186 -10.31 10.86 37.98
C ASP A 186 -11.02 9.54 38.34
N TYR A 187 -10.85 8.48 37.55
CA TYR A 187 -11.42 7.16 37.84
C TYR A 187 -10.69 6.44 38.99
N ASN A 188 -9.47 6.85 39.35
CA ASN A 188 -8.79 6.31 40.54
C ASN A 188 -9.54 6.61 41.85
N LYS A 189 -10.40 7.64 41.86
CA LYS A 189 -11.18 8.04 43.05
C LYS A 189 -12.24 7.00 43.44
N ASP A 190 -12.71 6.21 42.50
CA ASP A 190 -13.75 5.19 42.71
C ASP A 190 -13.40 3.90 41.93
N TRP A 191 -12.31 3.27 42.35
CA TRP A 191 -11.80 2.05 41.72
C TRP A 191 -12.80 0.90 41.78
N ALA A 192 -13.54 0.77 42.88
CA ALA A 192 -14.54 -0.28 43.05
C ALA A 192 -15.65 -0.17 41.99
N LYS A 193 -16.10 1.06 41.68
CA LYS A 193 -17.06 1.28 40.60
C LYS A 193 -16.46 0.93 39.23
N LEU A 194 -15.18 1.23 39.00
CA LEU A 194 -14.50 0.90 37.75
C LEU A 194 -14.33 -0.62 37.55
N GLU A 195 -14.07 -1.36 38.63
CA GLU A 195 -14.04 -2.83 38.63
C GLU A 195 -15.42 -3.46 38.42
N ALA A 196 -16.48 -2.82 38.91
CA ALA A 196 -17.85 -3.26 38.69
C ALA A 196 -18.39 -2.92 37.29
N GLU A 197 -17.77 -1.97 36.58
CA GLU A 197 -18.24 -1.53 35.27
C GLU A 197 -18.13 -2.62 34.21
N THR A 198 -19.22 -2.90 33.50
CA THR A 198 -19.24 -3.91 32.44
C THR A 198 -18.76 -3.39 31.09
N ASN A 199 -18.85 -2.08 30.84
CA ASN A 199 -18.34 -1.46 29.62
C ASN A 199 -16.84 -1.78 29.42
N LEU A 200 -16.47 -2.11 28.18
CA LEU A 200 -15.10 -2.50 27.83
C LEU A 200 -14.07 -1.41 28.16
N PHE A 201 -14.43 -0.14 28.06
CA PHE A 201 -13.53 0.97 28.39
C PHE A 201 -13.23 1.05 29.88
N GLY A 202 -14.04 0.46 30.76
CA GLY A 202 -13.67 0.30 32.17
C GLY A 202 -12.37 -0.50 32.34
N LEU A 203 -12.25 -1.62 31.62
CA LEU A 203 -11.03 -2.45 31.62
C LEU A 203 -9.85 -1.71 30.97
N VAL A 204 -10.10 -1.00 29.87
CA VAL A 204 -9.08 -0.19 29.18
C VAL A 204 -8.51 0.88 30.12
N VAL A 205 -9.37 1.57 30.89
CA VAL A 205 -8.96 2.57 31.86
C VAL A 205 -8.18 1.95 33.01
N MET A 206 -8.60 0.81 33.56
CA MET A 206 -7.85 0.12 34.61
C MET A 206 -6.43 -0.26 34.14
N ALA A 207 -6.32 -0.87 32.95
CA ALA A 207 -5.04 -1.25 32.38
C ALA A 207 -4.13 -0.03 32.14
N HIS A 208 -4.70 1.06 31.62
CA HIS A 208 -3.95 2.30 31.38
C HIS A 208 -3.45 2.95 32.67
N LEU A 209 -4.30 3.05 33.69
CA LEU A 209 -3.93 3.63 34.97
C LEU A 209 -2.85 2.81 35.67
N LYS A 210 -2.96 1.47 35.68
CA LYS A 210 -1.96 0.61 36.31
C LYS A 210 -0.63 0.60 35.57
N ALA A 211 -0.66 0.62 34.23
CA ALA A 211 0.55 0.78 33.43
C ALA A 211 1.28 2.10 33.74
N GLN A 212 0.55 3.19 34.00
CA GLN A 212 1.16 4.48 34.34
C GLN A 212 1.65 4.55 35.80
N GLU A 213 0.85 4.05 36.73
CA GLU A 213 1.12 4.06 38.18
C GLU A 213 2.32 3.17 38.53
N LEU A 214 2.37 1.96 37.97
CA LEU A 214 3.31 0.90 38.35
C LEU A 214 4.44 0.72 37.33
N LYS A 215 4.67 1.70 36.44
CA LYS A 215 5.69 1.62 35.37
C LYS A 215 7.10 1.27 35.87
N ASP A 216 7.41 1.60 37.12
CA ASP A 216 8.71 1.38 37.77
C ASP A 216 8.72 0.14 38.68
N ASP A 217 7.61 -0.62 38.76
CA ASP A 217 7.45 -1.85 39.51
C ASP A 217 6.87 -2.98 38.63
N PRO A 218 7.74 -3.75 37.93
CA PRO A 218 7.29 -4.75 36.98
C PRO A 218 6.68 -5.99 37.64
N TYR A 219 6.91 -6.24 38.93
CA TYR A 219 6.29 -7.35 39.66
C TYR A 219 4.83 -7.03 39.99
N GLN A 220 4.53 -5.82 40.46
CA GLN A 220 3.13 -5.42 40.63
C GLN A 220 2.39 -5.30 39.29
N LEU A 221 3.08 -4.92 38.20
CA LEU A 221 2.48 -4.95 36.87
C LEU A 221 2.13 -6.37 36.40
N LEU A 222 2.92 -7.38 36.78
CA LEU A 222 2.61 -8.79 36.53
C LEU A 222 1.30 -9.18 37.22
N ASP A 223 1.18 -8.91 38.53
CA ASP A 223 -0.04 -9.20 39.30
C ASP A 223 -1.28 -8.54 38.67
N TRP A 224 -1.14 -7.28 38.26
CA TRP A 224 -2.21 -6.55 37.58
C TRP A 224 -2.50 -7.07 36.19
N LYS A 225 -1.50 -7.52 35.43
CA LYS A 225 -1.73 -8.14 34.11
C LYS A 225 -2.60 -9.38 34.25
N VAL A 226 -2.29 -10.25 35.22
CA VAL A 226 -3.07 -11.45 35.51
C VAL A 226 -4.48 -11.09 35.95
N ARG A 227 -4.64 -10.18 36.92
CA ARG A 227 -5.96 -9.70 37.39
C ARG A 227 -6.81 -9.08 36.29
N LEU A 228 -6.23 -8.28 35.39
CA LEU A 228 -6.96 -7.68 34.26
C LEU A 228 -7.46 -8.76 33.29
N VAL A 229 -6.65 -9.79 33.05
CA VAL A 229 -7.04 -10.92 32.21
C VAL A 229 -8.13 -11.73 32.90
N GLU A 230 -8.08 -11.96 34.21
CA GLU A 230 -9.18 -12.59 34.97
C GLU A 230 -10.50 -11.81 34.81
N ILE A 231 -10.47 -10.50 35.09
CA ILE A 231 -11.65 -9.62 34.97
C ILE A 231 -12.23 -9.67 33.54
N LEU A 232 -11.36 -9.66 32.53
CA LEU A 232 -11.74 -9.72 31.11
C LEU A 232 -12.56 -10.98 30.78
N TYR A 233 -12.19 -12.13 31.33
CA TYR A 233 -12.93 -13.38 31.10
C TYR A 233 -14.19 -13.49 31.98
N GLN A 234 -14.13 -13.02 33.22
CA GLN A 234 -15.29 -12.97 34.11
C GLN A 234 -16.43 -12.12 33.53
N ARG A 235 -16.09 -11.01 32.84
CA ARG A 235 -17.06 -10.13 32.18
C ARG A 235 -17.65 -10.69 30.87
N LYS A 236 -17.21 -11.86 30.41
CA LYS A 236 -17.77 -12.62 29.27
C LYS A 236 -17.99 -11.77 28.01
N TYR A 237 -17.01 -10.94 27.68
CA TYR A 237 -17.00 -10.21 26.41
C TYR A 237 -17.09 -11.15 25.21
N SER A 238 -17.56 -10.63 24.06
CA SER A 238 -17.53 -11.40 22.81
C SER A 238 -16.09 -11.78 22.44
N LYS A 239 -15.91 -12.88 21.69
CA LYS A 239 -14.57 -13.35 21.27
C LYS A 239 -13.72 -12.25 20.62
N GLU A 240 -14.34 -11.37 19.84
CA GLU A 240 -13.63 -10.24 19.21
C GLU A 240 -13.26 -9.15 20.23
N GLN A 241 -14.16 -8.79 21.15
CA GLN A 241 -13.87 -7.85 22.23
C GLN A 241 -12.75 -8.36 23.14
N THR A 242 -12.86 -9.60 23.61
CA THR A 242 -11.80 -10.31 24.37
C THR A 242 -10.47 -10.21 23.64
N ARG A 243 -10.44 -10.51 22.33
CA ARG A 243 -9.23 -10.45 21.52
C ARG A 243 -8.63 -9.04 21.45
N GLN A 244 -9.45 -8.00 21.26
CA GLN A 244 -8.98 -6.61 21.19
C GLN A 244 -8.49 -6.09 22.54
N LEU A 245 -9.21 -6.41 23.61
CA LEU A 245 -8.83 -5.99 24.96
C LEU A 245 -7.54 -6.68 25.44
N LEU A 246 -7.35 -7.97 25.12
CA LEU A 246 -6.07 -8.66 25.36
C LEU A 246 -4.92 -7.98 24.61
N ARG A 247 -5.11 -7.65 23.32
CA ARG A 247 -4.11 -6.89 22.55
C ARG A 247 -3.79 -5.55 23.20
N PHE A 248 -4.80 -4.86 23.74
CA PHE A 248 -4.62 -3.60 24.44
C PHE A 248 -3.81 -3.79 25.73
N ILE A 249 -4.15 -4.76 26.57
CA ILE A 249 -3.45 -5.07 27.83
C ILE A 249 -1.98 -5.41 27.54
N ASP A 250 -1.70 -6.32 26.60
CA ASP A 250 -0.32 -6.68 26.23
C ASP A 250 0.49 -5.52 25.70
N TRP A 251 -0.18 -4.60 25.01
CA TRP A 251 0.47 -3.45 24.42
C TRP A 251 0.82 -2.41 25.48
N ILE A 252 -0.08 -2.18 26.46
CA ILE A 252 0.10 -1.14 27.48
C ILE A 252 0.91 -1.61 28.69
N ILE A 253 0.81 -2.89 29.06
CA ILE A 253 1.60 -3.52 30.12
C ILE A 253 2.70 -4.38 29.49
N VAL A 254 3.88 -3.78 29.35
CA VAL A 254 5.07 -4.45 28.81
C VAL A 254 5.93 -4.98 29.95
N LEU A 255 6.03 -6.30 30.06
CA LEU A 255 6.85 -6.96 31.07
C LEU A 255 8.21 -7.41 30.51
N PRO A 256 9.25 -7.49 31.36
CA PRO A 256 10.46 -8.27 31.09
C PRO A 256 10.13 -9.73 30.72
N LYS A 257 10.99 -10.36 29.90
CA LYS A 257 10.73 -11.70 29.33
C LYS A 257 10.52 -12.79 30.39
N ASP A 258 11.25 -12.72 31.48
CA ASP A 258 11.17 -13.61 32.63
C ASP A 258 9.82 -13.48 33.35
N LEU A 259 9.35 -12.25 33.59
CA LEU A 259 8.05 -12.01 34.21
C LEU A 259 6.90 -12.34 33.26
N GLU A 260 7.08 -12.16 31.96
CA GLU A 260 6.10 -12.57 30.96
C GLU A 260 5.92 -14.10 30.94
N LEU A 261 6.98 -14.87 31.18
CA LEU A 261 6.88 -16.33 31.36
C LEU A 261 6.13 -16.69 32.64
N LEU A 262 6.38 -15.98 33.74
CA LEU A 262 5.62 -16.17 34.98
C LEU A 262 4.13 -15.84 34.79
N ALA A 263 3.79 -14.76 34.09
CA ALA A 263 2.41 -14.43 33.75
C ALA A 263 1.71 -15.57 33.00
N GLN A 264 2.41 -16.21 32.06
CA GLN A 264 1.88 -17.35 31.32
C GLN A 264 1.61 -18.54 32.22
N GLU A 265 2.55 -18.87 33.11
CA GLU A 265 2.38 -19.98 34.06
C GLU A 265 1.19 -19.76 35.00
N GLU A 266 1.01 -18.53 35.49
CA GLU A 266 -0.14 -18.18 36.34
C GLU A 266 -1.46 -18.26 35.59
N LEU A 267 -1.54 -17.69 34.39
CA LEU A 267 -2.75 -17.76 33.55
C LEU A 267 -3.10 -19.20 33.15
N ALA A 268 -2.09 -20.05 32.87
CA ALA A 268 -2.30 -21.46 32.55
C ALA A 268 -2.79 -22.28 33.75
N ARG A 269 -2.46 -21.89 34.99
CA ARG A 269 -3.03 -22.53 36.19
C ARG A 269 -4.51 -22.21 36.34
N LEU A 270 -4.91 -20.97 36.07
CA LEU A 270 -6.31 -20.53 36.10
C LEU A 270 -7.17 -21.27 35.06
N GLU A 271 -6.62 -21.63 33.90
CA GLU A 271 -7.29 -22.50 32.91
C GLU A 271 -7.72 -23.86 33.48
N GLY A 272 -6.82 -24.50 34.23
CA GLY A 272 -7.02 -25.84 34.78
C GLY A 272 -8.07 -25.89 35.90
N GLU A 273 -8.23 -24.79 36.64
CA GLU A 273 -9.14 -24.69 37.78
C GLU A 273 -10.56 -24.25 37.35
N GLU A 274 -10.71 -23.34 36.40
CA GLU A 274 -12.01 -22.76 36.01
C GLU A 274 -12.57 -23.18 34.63
N LYS A 275 -11.89 -24.07 33.87
CA LYS A 275 -12.31 -24.50 32.51
C LYS A 275 -12.58 -23.36 31.52
N MET A 276 -11.95 -22.20 31.68
CA MET A 276 -11.98 -21.11 30.69
C MET A 276 -10.76 -21.27 29.78
N ALA A 277 -10.95 -21.47 28.47
CA ALA A 277 -9.82 -21.59 27.54
C ALA A 277 -9.21 -20.21 27.25
N TYR A 278 -8.10 -19.87 27.92
CA TYR A 278 -7.36 -18.64 27.71
C TYR A 278 -6.45 -18.84 26.48
N VAL A 279 -6.99 -18.67 25.27
CA VAL A 279 -6.14 -18.59 24.06
C VAL A 279 -5.28 -17.33 24.18
N THR A 280 -4.08 -17.50 24.73
CA THR A 280 -3.15 -16.43 25.09
C THR A 280 -2.58 -15.70 23.87
N SER A 281 -2.01 -14.54 24.13
CA SER A 281 -1.34 -13.67 23.17
C SER A 281 -0.13 -14.29 22.47
N PHE A 282 0.45 -15.37 23.02
CA PHE A 282 1.61 -16.06 22.46
C PHE A 282 1.27 -17.12 21.41
N GLU A 283 0.17 -17.87 21.56
CA GLU A 283 -0.33 -18.70 20.47
C GLU A 283 -0.67 -17.83 19.26
N ARG A 284 -1.28 -16.65 19.49
CA ARG A 284 -1.63 -15.72 18.42
C ARG A 284 -0.42 -15.03 17.78
N ILE A 285 0.49 -14.44 18.55
CA ILE A 285 1.70 -13.76 18.00
C ILE A 285 2.66 -14.79 17.41
N GLY A 286 2.74 -15.99 17.98
CA GLY A 286 3.51 -17.11 17.45
C GLY A 286 2.95 -17.63 16.12
N ILE A 287 1.62 -17.81 16.03
CA ILE A 287 0.95 -18.19 14.78
C ILE A 287 1.04 -17.06 13.76
N GLU A 288 0.76 -15.80 14.12
CA GLU A 288 0.78 -14.67 13.18
C GLU A 288 2.20 -14.34 12.70
N LYS A 289 3.21 -14.36 13.58
CA LYS A 289 4.62 -14.28 13.15
C LYS A 289 5.05 -15.49 12.36
N GLY A 290 4.62 -16.70 12.76
CA GLY A 290 4.90 -17.94 12.03
C GLY A 290 4.30 -17.94 10.63
N LEU A 291 3.08 -17.42 10.48
CA LEU A 291 2.35 -17.33 9.23
C LEU A 291 2.90 -16.20 8.35
N LYS A 292 3.24 -15.05 8.93
CA LYS A 292 3.92 -13.96 8.22
C LYS A 292 5.32 -14.37 7.74
N LYS A 293 6.12 -15.00 8.61
CA LYS A 293 7.43 -15.54 8.27
C LYS A 293 7.33 -16.67 7.25
N GLY A 294 6.35 -17.57 7.38
CA GLY A 294 6.09 -18.63 6.41
C GLY A 294 5.62 -18.10 5.05
N LEU A 295 4.85 -17.01 5.03
CA LEU A 295 4.43 -16.33 3.80
C LEU A 295 5.59 -15.58 3.14
N GLU A 296 6.39 -14.85 3.92
CA GLU A 296 7.60 -14.16 3.43
C GLU A 296 8.60 -15.17 2.86
N GLU A 297 8.94 -16.22 3.61
CA GLU A 297 9.84 -17.29 3.14
C GLU A 297 9.27 -18.06 1.95
N GLY A 298 7.95 -18.31 1.93
CA GLY A 298 7.26 -18.99 0.84
C GLY A 298 7.24 -18.16 -0.45
N LEU A 299 7.00 -16.85 -0.33
CA LEU A 299 7.01 -15.92 -1.44
C LEU A 299 8.44 -15.72 -1.98
N GLU A 300 9.42 -15.55 -1.11
CA GLU A 300 10.83 -15.41 -1.46
C GLU A 300 11.34 -16.66 -2.21
N LYS A 301 11.16 -17.86 -1.62
CA LYS A 301 11.55 -19.13 -2.26
C LYS A 301 10.77 -19.40 -3.55
N GLY A 302 9.50 -19.00 -3.61
CA GLY A 302 8.66 -19.14 -4.80
C GLY A 302 9.11 -18.23 -5.94
N LEU A 303 9.43 -16.97 -5.62
CA LEU A 303 9.91 -15.98 -6.58
C LEU A 303 11.32 -16.33 -7.07
N GLU A 304 12.23 -16.71 -6.18
CA GLU A 304 13.59 -17.12 -6.52
C GLU A 304 13.59 -18.33 -7.47
N LYS A 305 12.89 -19.42 -7.11
CA LYS A 305 12.79 -20.61 -7.97
C LYS A 305 12.05 -20.33 -9.28
N GLY A 306 11.06 -19.45 -9.27
CA GLY A 306 10.32 -19.05 -10.47
C GLY A 306 11.18 -18.24 -11.43
N LEU A 307 11.94 -17.29 -10.90
CA LEU A 307 12.85 -16.43 -11.66
C LEU A 307 14.03 -17.22 -12.21
N GLU A 308 14.67 -18.07 -11.39
CA GLU A 308 15.80 -18.92 -11.80
C GLU A 308 15.39 -19.85 -12.94
N LYS A 309 14.30 -20.62 -12.78
CA LYS A 309 13.81 -21.52 -13.83
C LYS A 309 13.32 -20.78 -15.08
N GLY A 310 12.72 -19.59 -14.90
CA GLY A 310 12.25 -18.76 -16.01
C GLY A 310 13.41 -18.18 -16.82
N LEU A 311 14.44 -17.68 -16.12
CA LEU A 311 15.64 -17.10 -16.72
C LEU A 311 16.48 -18.18 -17.39
N GLU A 312 16.72 -19.32 -16.74
CA GLU A 312 17.48 -20.44 -17.30
C GLU A 312 16.83 -20.95 -18.59
N LYS A 313 15.52 -21.25 -18.57
CA LYS A 313 14.80 -21.71 -19.77
C LYS A 313 14.72 -20.63 -20.85
N GLY A 314 14.57 -19.37 -20.46
CA GLY A 314 14.51 -18.24 -21.39
C GLY A 314 15.85 -18.00 -22.09
N LEU A 315 16.94 -18.02 -21.31
CA LEU A 315 18.30 -17.83 -21.80
C LEU A 315 18.74 -19.00 -22.66
N GLU A 316 18.52 -20.24 -22.24
CA GLU A 316 18.89 -21.43 -23.00
C GLU A 316 18.18 -21.46 -24.36
N LYS A 317 16.86 -21.23 -24.38
CA LYS A 317 16.09 -21.18 -25.63
C LYS A 317 16.48 -19.99 -26.51
N GLY A 318 16.67 -18.82 -25.91
CA GLY A 318 17.04 -17.60 -26.64
C GLY A 318 18.44 -17.70 -27.26
N LEU A 319 19.42 -18.19 -26.50
CA LEU A 319 20.80 -18.35 -26.95
C LEU A 319 20.90 -19.43 -28.02
N LYS A 320 20.27 -20.59 -27.81
CA LYS A 320 20.30 -21.69 -28.79
C LYS A 320 19.69 -21.25 -30.12
N LYS A 321 18.51 -20.62 -30.07
CA LYS A 321 17.82 -20.16 -31.28
C LYS A 321 18.60 -19.03 -31.98
N GLY A 322 19.09 -18.05 -31.21
CA GLY A 322 19.87 -16.95 -31.76
C GLY A 322 21.19 -17.39 -32.37
N LEU A 323 21.87 -18.37 -31.76
CA LEU A 323 23.12 -18.91 -32.28
C LEU A 323 22.89 -19.77 -33.54
N GLU A 324 21.89 -20.63 -33.55
CA GLU A 324 21.54 -21.45 -34.73
C GLU A 324 21.15 -20.58 -35.92
N GLU A 325 20.26 -19.60 -35.72
CA GLU A 325 19.83 -18.68 -36.78
C GLU A 325 20.97 -17.78 -37.26
N GLY A 326 21.76 -17.23 -36.34
CA GLY A 326 22.89 -16.36 -36.67
C GLY A 326 24.01 -17.09 -37.41
N LEU A 327 24.37 -18.30 -36.97
CA LEU A 327 25.42 -19.10 -37.60
C LEU A 327 24.99 -19.56 -39.00
N LYS A 328 23.76 -20.05 -39.14
CA LYS A 328 23.23 -20.49 -40.43
C LYS A 328 23.22 -19.36 -41.44
N LYS A 329 22.67 -18.20 -41.06
CA LYS A 329 22.59 -17.03 -41.93
C LYS A 329 23.97 -16.50 -42.30
N GLY A 330 24.87 -16.37 -41.33
CA GLY A 330 26.24 -15.90 -41.59
C GLY A 330 27.04 -16.86 -42.47
N LEU A 331 26.84 -18.17 -42.33
CA LEU A 331 27.51 -19.17 -43.17
C LEU A 331 26.96 -19.18 -44.60
N GLU A 332 25.63 -19.09 -44.76
CA GLU A 332 24.98 -19.01 -46.07
C GLU A 332 25.43 -17.75 -46.83
N GLU A 333 25.34 -16.57 -46.21
CA GLU A 333 25.75 -15.30 -46.82
C GLU A 333 27.24 -15.29 -47.16
N GLY A 334 28.11 -15.77 -46.25
CA GLY A 334 29.55 -15.80 -46.47
C GLY A 334 29.98 -16.80 -47.55
N LEU A 335 29.32 -17.95 -47.65
CA LEU A 335 29.60 -18.95 -48.68
C LEU A 335 29.13 -18.47 -50.05
N GLU A 336 27.94 -17.88 -50.14
CA GLU A 336 27.40 -17.31 -51.37
C GLU A 336 28.30 -16.19 -51.91
N GLU A 337 28.68 -15.23 -51.05
CA GLU A 337 29.58 -14.14 -51.43
C GLU A 337 30.96 -14.66 -51.85
N GLY A 338 31.49 -15.67 -51.16
CA GLY A 338 32.76 -16.31 -51.51
C GLY A 338 32.72 -17.02 -52.86
N LEU A 339 31.66 -17.79 -53.13
CA LEU A 339 31.47 -18.48 -54.40
C LEU A 339 31.26 -17.50 -55.55
N GLU A 340 30.51 -16.43 -55.35
CA GLU A 340 30.28 -15.42 -56.38
C GLU A 340 31.58 -14.68 -56.74
N LYS A 341 32.36 -14.25 -55.72
CA LYS A 341 33.68 -13.63 -55.94
C LYS A 341 34.64 -14.58 -56.67
N GLY A 342 34.68 -15.84 -56.27
CA GLY A 342 35.49 -16.87 -56.92
C GLY A 342 35.09 -17.11 -58.37
N ARG A 343 33.79 -17.23 -58.65
CA ARG A 343 33.22 -17.38 -60.00
C ARG A 343 33.58 -16.19 -60.88
N LYS A 344 33.40 -14.97 -60.39
CA LYS A 344 33.72 -13.75 -61.14
C LYS A 344 35.22 -13.68 -61.46
N ALA A 345 36.08 -13.94 -60.49
CA ALA A 345 37.54 -13.97 -60.72
C ALA A 345 37.95 -15.03 -61.75
N ALA A 346 37.32 -16.21 -61.73
CA ALA A 346 37.54 -17.27 -62.72
C ALA A 346 37.05 -16.87 -64.11
N SER A 347 35.83 -16.34 -64.25
CA SER A 347 35.30 -15.81 -65.51
C SER A 347 36.20 -14.71 -66.09
N ASP A 348 36.66 -13.77 -65.27
CA ASP A 348 37.55 -12.69 -65.70
C ASP A 348 38.92 -13.21 -66.19
N MET A 349 39.43 -14.28 -65.57
CA MET A 349 40.66 -14.95 -66.02
C MET A 349 40.46 -15.65 -67.36
N VAL A 350 39.38 -16.42 -67.51
CA VAL A 350 39.03 -17.12 -68.76
C VAL A 350 38.83 -16.12 -69.89
N LEU A 351 38.10 -15.03 -69.65
CA LEU A 351 37.88 -13.98 -70.65
C LEU A 351 39.20 -13.37 -71.12
N ARG A 352 40.13 -13.08 -70.22
CA ARG A 352 41.46 -12.55 -70.59
C ARG A 352 42.22 -13.52 -71.49
N LEU A 353 42.22 -14.80 -71.16
CA LEU A 353 42.87 -15.82 -71.97
C LEU A 353 42.22 -15.95 -73.34
N LEU A 354 40.88 -15.86 -73.43
CA LEU A 354 40.18 -16.06 -74.71
C LEU A 354 40.40 -14.86 -75.63
N LYS A 355 40.40 -13.64 -75.06
CA LYS A 355 40.80 -12.42 -75.79
C LYS A 355 42.22 -12.52 -76.30
N GLN A 356 43.14 -13.07 -75.52
CA GLN A 356 44.52 -13.30 -75.97
C GLN A 356 44.60 -14.34 -77.10
N LYS A 357 43.79 -15.40 -77.05
CA LYS A 357 43.79 -16.46 -78.07
C LYS A 357 43.18 -16.04 -79.40
N PHE A 358 42.17 -15.16 -79.38
CA PHE A 358 41.44 -14.71 -80.56
C PHE A 358 41.78 -13.25 -80.96
N ASP A 359 43.01 -12.81 -80.72
CA ASP A 359 43.54 -11.48 -81.11
C ASP A 359 42.64 -10.29 -80.71
N GLY A 360 41.92 -10.40 -79.59
CA GLY A 360 41.07 -9.36 -79.02
C GLY A 360 39.63 -9.31 -79.54
N GLU A 361 39.26 -10.14 -80.53
CA GLU A 361 37.93 -10.13 -81.13
C GLU A 361 37.01 -11.20 -80.49
N LEU A 362 36.33 -10.82 -79.41
CA LEU A 362 35.21 -11.58 -78.87
C LEU A 362 33.92 -10.76 -78.97
N PRO A 363 32.84 -11.30 -79.56
CA PRO A 363 31.56 -10.61 -79.59
C PRO A 363 31.05 -10.32 -78.16
N PRO A 364 30.47 -9.12 -77.89
CA PRO A 364 29.98 -8.76 -76.56
C PRO A 364 28.97 -9.75 -75.97
N LYS A 365 28.19 -10.41 -76.84
CA LYS A 365 27.22 -11.44 -76.47
C LYS A 365 27.91 -12.70 -75.89
N THR A 366 29.05 -13.07 -76.45
CA THR A 366 29.86 -14.22 -76.03
C THR A 366 30.56 -13.93 -74.71
N GLU A 367 31.06 -12.70 -74.52
CA GLU A 367 31.61 -12.25 -73.23
C GLU A 367 30.55 -12.30 -72.11
N GLN A 368 29.34 -11.82 -72.39
CA GLN A 368 28.23 -11.87 -71.45
C GLN A 368 27.81 -13.32 -71.12
N GLN A 369 27.90 -14.24 -72.08
CA GLN A 369 27.62 -15.65 -71.82
C GLN A 369 28.68 -16.27 -70.90
N ILE A 370 29.96 -15.96 -71.09
CA ILE A 370 31.05 -16.49 -70.25
C ILE A 370 30.97 -15.97 -68.80
N THR A 371 30.57 -14.71 -68.60
CA THR A 371 30.37 -14.15 -67.23
C THR A 371 29.16 -14.76 -66.50
N THR A 372 28.29 -15.49 -67.18
CA THR A 372 27.12 -16.17 -66.58
C THR A 372 27.34 -17.67 -66.40
N LEU A 373 28.48 -18.21 -66.83
CA LEU A 373 28.84 -19.62 -66.59
C LEU A 373 29.05 -19.91 -65.10
N THR A 374 28.72 -21.14 -64.71
CA THR A 374 29.04 -21.70 -63.39
C THR A 374 30.52 -22.07 -63.30
N LEU A 375 31.05 -22.25 -62.09
CA LEU A 375 32.45 -22.68 -61.88
C LEU A 375 32.77 -24.01 -62.61
N ALA A 376 31.85 -24.97 -62.58
CA ALA A 376 32.03 -26.25 -63.28
C ALA A 376 32.11 -26.06 -64.81
N GLN A 377 31.25 -25.21 -65.37
CA GLN A 377 31.30 -24.91 -66.80
C GLN A 377 32.55 -24.12 -67.21
N LEU A 378 33.05 -23.25 -66.33
CA LEU A 378 34.33 -22.58 -66.56
C LEU A 378 35.48 -23.59 -66.55
N ASP A 379 35.45 -24.59 -65.69
CA ASP A 379 36.43 -25.68 -65.66
C ASP A 379 36.36 -26.52 -66.94
N ASP A 380 35.17 -26.96 -67.35
CA ASP A 380 34.95 -27.70 -68.61
C ASP A 380 35.47 -26.90 -69.82
N LEU A 381 35.23 -25.59 -69.84
CA LEU A 381 35.72 -24.69 -70.89
C LEU A 381 37.26 -24.64 -70.93
N THR A 382 37.95 -24.79 -69.80
CA THR A 382 39.42 -24.86 -69.77
C THR A 382 39.96 -26.19 -70.28
N VAL A 383 39.20 -27.28 -70.13
CA VAL A 383 39.56 -28.59 -70.68
C VAL A 383 39.41 -28.60 -72.21
N ASP A 384 38.28 -28.10 -72.71
CA ASP A 384 38.00 -28.05 -74.15
C ASP A 384 38.75 -26.93 -74.87
N TRP A 385 39.49 -26.10 -74.13
CA TRP A 385 40.24 -24.94 -74.59
C TRP A 385 41.07 -25.16 -75.87
N SER A 386 41.75 -26.30 -75.95
CA SER A 386 42.62 -26.63 -77.08
C SER A 386 41.85 -26.97 -78.35
N SER A 387 40.57 -27.32 -78.24
CA SER A 387 39.74 -27.70 -79.39
C SER A 387 39.21 -26.51 -80.19
N PHE A 388 39.20 -25.30 -79.60
CA PHE A 388 38.70 -24.10 -80.27
C PHE A 388 39.77 -23.50 -81.19
N SER A 389 39.48 -23.45 -82.49
CA SER A 389 40.35 -22.83 -83.51
C SER A 389 39.88 -21.43 -83.91
N THR A 390 38.58 -21.15 -83.79
CA THR A 390 37.96 -19.87 -84.10
C THR A 390 36.94 -19.47 -83.02
N SER A 391 36.55 -18.18 -82.97
CA SER A 391 35.50 -17.70 -82.06
C SER A 391 34.15 -18.38 -82.30
N ALA A 392 33.88 -18.85 -83.52
CA ALA A 392 32.67 -19.61 -83.85
C ALA A 392 32.61 -21.00 -83.18
N ASP A 393 33.76 -21.63 -82.91
CA ASP A 393 33.83 -22.93 -82.22
C ASP A 393 33.42 -22.76 -80.74
N LEU A 394 33.86 -21.67 -80.12
CA LEU A 394 33.48 -21.29 -78.76
C LEU A 394 31.98 -20.98 -78.65
N GLU A 395 31.41 -20.28 -79.63
CA GLU A 395 29.96 -19.99 -79.66
C GLU A 395 29.11 -21.26 -79.76
N ARG A 396 29.53 -22.23 -80.58
CA ARG A 396 28.86 -23.54 -80.67
C ARG A 396 28.95 -24.30 -79.35
N TRP A 397 30.11 -24.27 -78.69
CA TRP A 397 30.29 -24.90 -77.39
C TRP A 397 29.38 -24.27 -76.33
N LEU A 398 29.33 -22.93 -76.24
CA LEU A 398 28.43 -22.21 -75.33
C LEU A 398 26.95 -22.52 -75.60
N GLN A 399 26.58 -22.66 -76.87
CA GLN A 399 25.22 -23.04 -77.27
C GLN A 399 24.89 -24.49 -76.85
N ALA A 400 25.82 -25.42 -77.05
CA ALA A 400 25.65 -26.82 -76.64
C ALA A 400 25.53 -26.97 -75.12
N GLN A 401 26.30 -26.19 -74.34
CA GLN A 401 26.19 -26.15 -72.87
C GLN A 401 24.83 -25.64 -72.42
N LYS A 402 24.27 -24.64 -73.11
CA LYS A 402 22.94 -24.10 -72.83
C LYS A 402 21.81 -25.10 -73.13
N GLU A 403 21.98 -25.90 -74.19
CA GLU A 403 21.03 -26.95 -74.58
C GLU A 403 21.11 -28.17 -73.66
N SER A 404 22.33 -28.54 -73.23
CA SER A 404 22.57 -29.60 -72.23
C SER A 404 21.84 -29.29 -70.91
N ILE A 405 21.98 -28.06 -70.38
CA ILE A 405 21.28 -27.64 -69.16
C ILE A 405 19.76 -27.74 -69.31
N ARG A 406 19.20 -27.31 -70.45
CA ARG A 406 17.75 -27.43 -70.73
C ARG A 406 17.26 -28.88 -70.77
N ALA A 407 18.07 -29.80 -71.28
CA ALA A 407 17.73 -31.23 -71.32
C ALA A 407 17.76 -31.88 -69.92
N THR A 408 18.67 -31.46 -69.04
CA THR A 408 18.77 -31.98 -67.65
C THR A 408 17.86 -31.32 -66.63
N SER A 409 17.32 -30.11 -66.88
CA SER A 409 16.50 -29.36 -65.91
C SER A 409 14.99 -29.56 -66.01
N GLY A 410 14.49 -30.37 -66.96
CA GLY A 410 13.09 -30.87 -66.93
C GLY A 410 12.00 -29.80 -66.78
N LEU A 411 12.17 -28.63 -67.38
CA LEU A 411 11.17 -27.56 -67.41
C LEU A 411 10.70 -27.36 -68.86
N SER A 412 9.57 -27.98 -69.20
CA SER A 412 8.66 -27.45 -70.23
C SER A 412 8.07 -26.15 -69.69
N GLU A 413 8.28 -25.07 -70.45
CA GLU A 413 7.80 -23.67 -70.33
C GLU A 413 7.19 -23.18 -69.01
#